data_AF-A0A0E0DQU4-F1
#
_entry.id   AF-A0A0E0DQU4-F1
#
_cell.length_a   1.000
_cell.length_b   1.000
_cell.length_c   1.000
_cell.angle_alpha   90.00
_cell.angle_beta   90.00
_cell.angle_gamma   90.00
#
_symmetry.space_group_name_H-M   'P 1'
#
loop_
_entity.id
_entity.type
_entity.pdbx_description
1 polymer ?
#
loop_
_entity_poly.entity_id
_entity_poly.type
_entity_poly.pdbx_seq_one_letter_code
_entity_poly.pdbx_strand_id
1 'polypeptide(L)'
;MEGVGVGVRIRAMLCCVAMAAMLLCSYQQGQADASYMPWPAATPPPPAAAAANSTSTSTAAANNSSSSSSSTTTPPQQQPTAFPMYGVTPGSLRPQECGGRCAYRCSATAYRKPCMFFCQKCCASCLCVPPGTYGNKQSCPCYNDWKTKRGGPKCP
;
A
#
# COMPACT_ATOMS: atom_id res chain seq x y z
N MET A 1 45.61 54.41 -11.84
CA MET A 1 45.51 53.22 -12.71
C MET A 1 44.73 52.13 -11.94
N GLU A 2 43.51 52.33 -11.45
CA GLU A 2 42.24 52.66 -12.15
C GLU A 2 41.96 51.67 -13.29
N GLY A 3 41.56 50.42 -12.99
CA GLY A 3 41.22 49.44 -14.03
C GLY A 3 40.80 48.03 -13.62
N VAL A 4 40.98 47.61 -12.36
CA VAL A 4 40.77 46.19 -11.96
C VAL A 4 39.41 45.90 -11.30
N GLY A 5 38.66 46.94 -10.89
CA GLY A 5 37.40 46.77 -10.14
C GLY A 5 36.15 46.51 -10.99
N VAL A 6 36.14 46.96 -12.25
CA VAL A 6 34.97 46.82 -13.14
C VAL A 6 34.89 45.41 -13.72
N GLY A 7 36.02 44.78 -14.03
CA GLY A 7 36.07 43.41 -14.57
C GLY A 7 35.60 42.32 -13.58
N VAL A 8 35.85 42.50 -12.27
CA VAL A 8 35.36 41.59 -11.23
C VAL A 8 33.83 41.71 -11.07
N ARG A 9 33.30 42.93 -11.13
CA ARG A 9 31.84 43.18 -11.09
C ARG A 9 31.14 42.66 -12.34
N ILE A 10 31.75 42.78 -13.51
CA ILE A 10 31.21 42.23 -14.77
C ILE A 10 31.24 40.69 -14.73
N ARG A 11 32.34 40.06 -14.28
CA ARG A 11 32.41 38.60 -14.12
C ARG A 11 31.40 38.07 -13.10
N ALA A 12 31.21 38.78 -11.97
CA ALA A 12 30.22 38.42 -10.97
C ALA A 12 28.78 38.54 -11.52
N MET A 13 28.47 39.61 -12.26
CA MET A 13 27.18 39.78 -12.92
C MET A 13 26.94 38.70 -13.99
N LEU A 14 27.95 38.35 -14.80
CA LEU A 14 27.83 37.30 -15.82
C LEU A 14 27.57 35.92 -15.18
N CYS A 15 28.21 35.61 -14.06
CA CYS A 15 27.92 34.39 -13.28
C CYS A 15 26.49 34.39 -12.69
N CYS A 16 26.03 35.52 -12.14
CA CYS A 16 24.67 35.62 -11.61
C CYS A 16 23.60 35.44 -12.69
N VAL A 17 23.80 36.03 -13.89
CA VAL A 17 22.88 35.88 -15.01
C VAL A 17 22.88 34.45 -15.55
N ALA A 18 24.04 33.78 -15.61
CA ALA A 18 24.13 32.38 -16.02
C ALA A 18 23.43 31.42 -15.04
N MET A 19 23.59 31.64 -13.73
CA MET A 19 22.90 30.85 -12.70
C MET A 19 21.39 31.07 -12.72
N ALA A 20 20.92 32.30 -12.94
CA ALA A 20 19.49 32.60 -13.10
C ALA A 20 18.89 31.94 -14.36
N ALA A 21 19.62 31.94 -15.49
CA ALA A 21 19.19 31.27 -16.72
C ALA A 21 19.10 29.74 -16.55
N MET A 22 20.03 29.12 -15.83
CA MET A 22 19.99 27.69 -15.52
C MET A 22 18.83 27.32 -14.57
N LEU A 23 18.51 28.18 -13.59
CA LEU A 23 17.32 28.01 -12.75
C LEU A 23 16.02 28.13 -13.56
N LEU A 24 15.94 29.08 -14.51
CA LEU A 24 14.77 29.26 -15.37
C LEU A 24 14.63 28.14 -16.42
N CYS A 25 15.73 27.58 -16.95
CA CYS A 25 15.67 26.39 -17.81
C CYS A 25 15.17 25.16 -17.05
N SER A 26 15.60 24.97 -15.80
CA SER A 26 15.12 23.87 -14.95
C SER A 26 13.64 24.00 -14.58
N TYR A 27 13.10 25.22 -14.54
CA TYR A 27 11.68 25.47 -14.25
C TYR A 27 10.77 25.15 -15.45
N GLN A 28 11.26 25.27 -16.68
CA GLN A 28 10.44 25.05 -17.88
C GLN A 28 10.29 23.57 -18.30
N GLN A 29 11.13 22.66 -17.82
CA GLN A 29 10.95 21.22 -18.08
C GLN A 29 9.78 20.57 -17.29
N GLY A 30 9.08 21.34 -16.45
CA GLY A 30 7.95 20.86 -15.65
C GLY A 30 6.54 21.04 -16.25
N GLN A 31 6.38 21.53 -17.50
CA GLN A 31 5.07 21.97 -18.01
C GLN A 31 4.49 21.20 -19.21
N ALA A 32 5.01 20.01 -19.56
CA ALA A 32 4.45 19.19 -20.63
C ALA A 32 3.97 17.80 -20.13
N ASP A 33 2.88 17.74 -19.36
CA ASP A 33 1.87 16.65 -19.38
C ASP A 33 0.66 16.97 -18.46
N ALA A 34 -0.15 17.97 -18.80
CA ALA A 34 -1.35 18.30 -18.01
C ALA A 34 -2.61 18.59 -18.85
N SER A 35 -2.63 18.23 -20.13
CA SER A 35 -3.74 18.56 -21.04
C SER A 35 -4.43 17.38 -21.70
N TYR A 36 -4.20 16.14 -21.26
CA TYR A 36 -5.00 15.01 -21.76
C TYR A 36 -5.27 13.92 -20.72
N MET A 37 -6.14 14.20 -19.75
CA MET A 37 -6.91 13.14 -19.09
C MET A 37 -8.36 13.58 -18.90
N PRO A 38 -9.34 12.93 -19.56
CA PRO A 38 -10.75 13.16 -19.31
C PRO A 38 -11.13 12.70 -17.90
N TRP A 39 -11.98 13.50 -17.24
CA TRP A 39 -12.68 13.17 -15.99
C TRP A 39 -13.22 11.73 -16.00
N PRO A 40 -12.89 10.87 -15.02
CA PRO A 40 -13.69 9.69 -14.79
C PRO A 40 -14.99 10.13 -14.10
N ALA A 41 -16.10 9.91 -14.82
CA ALA A 41 -17.45 10.02 -14.27
C ALA A 41 -17.56 9.27 -12.94
N ALA A 42 -18.26 9.88 -11.98
CA ALA A 42 -18.62 9.24 -10.72
C ALA A 42 -19.37 7.94 -11.02
N THR A 43 -18.73 6.80 -10.75
CA THR A 43 -19.38 5.50 -10.82
C THR A 43 -20.32 5.38 -9.61
N PRO A 44 -21.60 4.99 -9.80
CA PRO A 44 -22.51 4.78 -8.69
C PRO A 44 -22.00 3.62 -7.79
N PRO A 45 -22.28 3.66 -6.48
CA PRO A 45 -21.93 2.56 -5.58
C PRO A 45 -22.60 1.25 -6.05
N PRO A 46 -21.89 0.11 -6.08
CA PRO A 46 -22.51 -1.17 -6.37
C PRO A 46 -23.56 -1.50 -5.29
N PRO A 47 -24.70 -2.11 -5.66
CA PRO A 47 -25.73 -2.49 -4.69
C PRO A 47 -25.18 -3.48 -3.67
N ALA A 48 -25.64 -3.32 -2.42
CA ALA A 48 -25.33 -4.17 -1.30
C ALA A 48 -25.50 -5.66 -1.66
N ALA A 49 -24.42 -6.43 -1.53
CA ALA A 49 -24.44 -7.86 -1.75
C ALA A 49 -25.46 -8.53 -0.82
N ALA A 50 -26.36 -9.30 -1.42
CA ALA A 50 -27.24 -10.21 -0.72
C ALA A 50 -26.42 -11.24 0.06
N ALA A 51 -26.80 -11.44 1.32
CA ALA A 51 -26.23 -12.43 2.20
C ALA A 51 -26.56 -13.85 1.71
N ALA A 52 -25.53 -14.66 1.45
CA ALA A 52 -25.63 -16.10 1.51
C ALA A 52 -25.03 -16.54 2.86
N ASN A 53 -25.92 -16.83 3.79
CA ASN A 53 -25.61 -17.39 5.10
C ASN A 53 -25.34 -18.89 4.92
N SER A 54 -24.09 -19.32 5.07
CA SER A 54 -23.78 -20.73 5.29
C SER A 54 -23.50 -20.93 6.77
N THR A 55 -24.55 -21.36 7.47
CA THR A 55 -24.47 -21.90 8.82
C THR A 55 -23.56 -23.12 8.82
N SER A 56 -22.40 -23.00 9.47
CA SER A 56 -21.59 -24.14 9.89
C SER A 56 -21.53 -24.14 11.41
N THR A 57 -22.51 -24.79 12.01
CA THR A 57 -22.46 -25.25 13.39
C THR A 57 -21.41 -26.36 13.45
N SER A 58 -20.30 -26.12 14.13
CA SER A 58 -19.38 -27.18 14.53
C SER A 58 -19.07 -27.03 16.01
N THR A 59 -19.71 -27.91 16.76
CA THR A 59 -19.51 -28.27 18.15
C THR A 59 -18.05 -28.42 18.54
N ALA A 60 -17.78 -28.12 19.81
CA ALA A 60 -16.50 -28.24 20.49
C ALA A 60 -15.79 -29.59 20.23
N ALA A 61 -14.51 -29.50 19.93
CA ALA A 61 -13.53 -30.53 20.25
C ALA A 61 -12.24 -29.83 20.71
N ALA A 62 -11.89 -30.04 21.97
CA ALA A 62 -10.57 -29.69 22.49
C ALA A 62 -9.49 -30.43 21.68
N ASN A 63 -8.37 -29.77 21.40
CA ASN A 63 -7.06 -30.35 21.70
C ASN A 63 -5.96 -29.30 21.54
N ASN A 64 -5.19 -29.18 22.62
CA ASN A 64 -3.95 -28.45 22.74
C ASN A 64 -2.88 -29.23 21.97
N SER A 65 -2.24 -28.61 20.97
CA SER A 65 -0.94 -29.06 20.47
C SER A 65 -0.20 -27.93 19.77
N SER A 66 0.93 -27.62 20.38
CA SER A 66 1.99 -26.73 19.98
C SER A 66 2.59 -27.03 18.61
N SER A 67 3.24 -26.00 18.05
CA SER A 67 4.39 -26.10 17.13
C SER A 67 4.03 -26.50 15.68
N SER A 68 4.69 -26.04 14.62
CA SER A 68 6.11 -25.78 14.47
C SER A 68 6.39 -24.99 13.20
N SER A 69 7.38 -24.13 13.28
CA SER A 69 8.23 -23.65 12.19
C SER A 69 8.79 -24.82 11.38
N SER A 70 8.85 -24.69 10.05
CA SER A 70 9.83 -25.41 9.24
C SER A 70 10.19 -24.63 7.98
N SER A 71 11.37 -24.04 8.05
CA SER A 71 12.21 -23.60 6.94
C SER A 71 12.67 -24.83 6.16
N THR A 72 12.36 -24.91 4.87
CA THR A 72 13.10 -25.76 3.95
C THR A 72 13.10 -25.12 2.57
N THR A 73 14.30 -25.09 2.01
CA THR A 73 14.75 -24.37 0.82
C THR A 73 14.25 -25.08 -0.44
N THR A 74 13.19 -24.60 -1.09
CA THR A 74 12.84 -24.99 -2.48
C THR A 74 11.92 -23.96 -3.16
N PRO A 75 12.22 -23.49 -4.38
CA PRO A 75 11.24 -22.84 -5.28
C PRO A 75 10.92 -23.73 -6.51
N PRO A 76 9.83 -23.49 -7.26
CA PRO A 76 8.47 -23.18 -6.83
C PRO A 76 7.44 -24.06 -7.60
N GLN A 77 6.74 -25.01 -6.96
CA GLN A 77 5.53 -25.55 -7.59
C GLN A 77 4.52 -26.17 -6.62
N GLN A 78 3.28 -25.69 -6.76
CA GLN A 78 1.99 -26.30 -6.41
C GLN A 78 1.59 -26.36 -4.92
N GLN A 79 0.87 -25.29 -4.56
CA GLN A 79 -0.02 -25.11 -3.42
C GLN A 79 -1.06 -26.24 -3.30
N PRO A 80 -1.16 -26.93 -2.16
CA PRO A 80 -2.35 -27.72 -1.85
C PRO A 80 -3.51 -26.75 -1.59
N THR A 81 -4.54 -26.86 -2.41
CA THR A 81 -5.79 -26.08 -2.43
C THR A 81 -6.74 -26.37 -1.26
N ALA A 82 -6.24 -26.67 -0.06
CA ALA A 82 -7.11 -27.05 1.05
C ALA A 82 -6.68 -26.36 2.34
N PHE A 83 -7.08 -25.10 2.54
CA PHE A 83 -7.73 -24.60 3.77
C PHE A 83 -8.25 -23.17 3.47
N PRO A 84 -9.56 -22.88 3.56
CA PRO A 84 -10.12 -21.54 3.31
C PRO A 84 -9.68 -20.48 4.36
N MET A 85 -8.83 -20.86 5.32
CA MET A 85 -8.41 -20.04 6.45
C MET A 85 -6.92 -19.67 6.45
N TYR A 86 -6.14 -20.08 5.44
CA TYR A 86 -4.76 -19.61 5.33
C TYR A 86 -4.75 -18.08 5.21
N GLY A 87 -3.89 -17.38 5.96
CA GLY A 87 -3.64 -15.94 5.85
C GLY A 87 -4.73 -14.97 6.36
N VAL A 88 -5.85 -15.49 6.87
CA VAL A 88 -6.87 -14.71 7.60
C VAL A 88 -6.71 -14.81 9.12
N THR A 89 -5.84 -15.72 9.56
CA THR A 89 -5.42 -15.92 10.94
C THR A 89 -4.09 -15.18 11.20
N PRO A 90 -3.91 -14.51 12.36
CA PRO A 90 -2.66 -13.86 12.72
C PRO A 90 -1.47 -14.81 12.64
N GLY A 91 -0.35 -14.36 12.06
CA GLY A 91 0.88 -15.14 11.97
C GLY A 91 0.88 -16.26 10.92
N SER A 92 -0.24 -16.47 10.21
CA SER A 92 -0.32 -17.49 9.16
C SER A 92 0.30 -17.04 7.83
N LEU A 93 0.49 -15.73 7.59
CA LEU A 93 0.96 -15.21 6.31
C LEU A 93 2.46 -14.90 6.31
N ARG A 94 3.13 -15.10 5.18
CA ARG A 94 4.48 -14.56 4.95
C ARG A 94 4.43 -13.16 4.31
N PRO A 95 5.42 -12.29 4.58
CA PRO A 95 5.50 -10.97 3.96
C PRO A 95 5.47 -11.00 2.43
N GLN A 96 6.05 -12.03 1.80
CA GLN A 96 6.01 -12.19 0.34
C GLN A 96 4.60 -12.41 -0.21
N GLU A 97 3.68 -13.01 0.56
CA GLU A 97 2.30 -13.26 0.13
C GLU A 97 1.34 -12.09 0.39
N CYS A 98 1.80 -11.05 1.08
CA CYS A 98 1.03 -9.83 1.30
C CYS A 98 0.58 -9.18 -0.02
N GLY A 99 1.40 -9.28 -1.08
CA GLY A 99 1.13 -8.65 -2.37
C GLY A 99 -0.21 -9.07 -2.96
N GLY A 100 -0.45 -10.38 -3.11
CA GLY A 100 -1.69 -10.91 -3.69
C GLY A 100 -2.93 -10.61 -2.84
N ARG A 101 -2.80 -10.71 -1.51
CA ARG A 101 -3.92 -10.43 -0.59
C ARG A 101 -4.30 -8.96 -0.52
N CYS A 102 -3.31 -8.09 -0.47
CA CYS A 102 -3.54 -6.65 -0.54
C CYS A 102 -4.10 -6.23 -1.90
N ALA A 103 -3.69 -6.91 -2.99
CA ALA A 103 -4.28 -6.69 -4.29
C ALA A 103 -5.79 -6.99 -4.30
N TYR A 104 -6.23 -8.07 -3.65
CA TYR A 104 -7.65 -8.38 -3.51
C TYR A 104 -8.38 -7.38 -2.61
N ARG A 105 -7.86 -7.10 -1.40
CA ARG A 105 -8.48 -6.14 -0.47
C ARG A 105 -8.69 -4.75 -1.07
N CYS A 106 -7.68 -4.27 -1.78
CA CYS A 106 -7.70 -2.96 -2.40
C CYS A 106 -8.36 -2.95 -3.78
N SER A 107 -9.00 -4.05 -4.23
CA SER A 107 -9.53 -4.15 -5.60
C SER A 107 -10.77 -3.28 -5.82
N ALA A 108 -11.59 -3.10 -4.78
CA ALA A 108 -12.83 -2.33 -4.85
C ALA A 108 -12.68 -0.85 -4.46
N THR A 109 -11.46 -0.39 -4.10
CA THR A 109 -11.24 1.02 -3.72
C THR A 109 -10.79 1.87 -4.91
N ALA A 110 -11.31 3.10 -4.99
CA ALA A 110 -10.80 4.12 -5.92
C ALA A 110 -9.36 4.55 -5.58
N TYR A 111 -8.95 4.42 -4.31
CA TYR A 111 -7.63 4.85 -3.83
C TYR A 111 -6.65 3.68 -3.74
N ARG A 112 -6.46 2.98 -4.86
CA ARG A 112 -5.71 1.71 -4.88
C ARG A 112 -4.25 1.85 -4.45
N LYS A 113 -3.53 2.89 -4.91
CA LYS A 113 -2.13 3.13 -4.55
C LYS A 113 -1.91 3.29 -3.04
N PRO A 114 -2.57 4.23 -2.34
CA PRO A 114 -2.41 4.36 -0.89
C PRO A 114 -2.97 3.15 -0.14
N CYS A 115 -4.06 2.53 -0.59
CA CYS A 115 -4.57 1.29 0.01
C CYS A 115 -3.50 0.18 0.01
N MET A 116 -2.85 -0.05 -1.13
CA MET A 116 -1.81 -1.07 -1.27
C MET A 116 -0.65 -0.81 -0.31
N PHE A 117 -0.21 0.45 -0.20
CA PHE A 117 0.88 0.87 0.68
C PHE A 117 0.57 0.58 2.16
N PHE A 118 -0.61 0.99 2.64
CA PHE A 118 -1.01 0.73 4.03
C PHE A 118 -1.29 -0.75 4.28
N CYS A 119 -1.92 -1.44 3.33
CA CYS A 119 -2.17 -2.88 3.46
C CYS A 119 -0.85 -3.67 3.58
N GLN A 120 0.14 -3.38 2.74
CA GLN A 120 1.44 -4.06 2.79
C GLN A 120 2.18 -3.76 4.09
N LYS A 121 2.16 -2.51 4.57
CA LYS A 121 2.68 -2.13 5.91
C LYS A 121 2.05 -2.98 7.01
N CYS A 122 0.72 -3.01 7.07
CA CYS A 122 0.00 -3.73 8.11
C CYS A 122 0.19 -5.24 7.99
N CYS A 123 0.25 -5.77 6.77
CA CYS A 123 0.49 -7.18 6.51
C CYS A 123 1.91 -7.60 6.90
N ALA A 124 2.94 -6.79 6.62
CA ALA A 124 4.31 -7.10 7.02
C ALA A 124 4.49 -7.11 8.54
N SER A 125 3.73 -6.27 9.27
CA SER A 125 3.78 -6.23 10.73
C SER A 125 2.92 -7.30 11.40
N CYS A 126 1.71 -7.53 10.91
CA CYS A 126 0.73 -8.41 11.54
C CYS A 126 0.67 -9.80 10.92
N LEU A 127 1.30 -10.01 9.77
CA LEU A 127 1.34 -11.28 9.02
C LEU A 127 -0.07 -11.86 8.79
N CYS A 128 -1.03 -10.96 8.56
CA CYS A 128 -2.47 -11.26 8.46
C CYS A 128 -3.15 -10.21 7.60
N VAL A 129 -4.06 -10.65 6.72
CA VAL A 129 -4.91 -9.77 5.93
C VAL A 129 -6.35 -10.30 6.00
N PRO A 130 -7.32 -9.48 6.45
CA PRO A 130 -8.71 -9.91 6.54
C PRO A 130 -9.28 -10.43 5.19
N PRO A 131 -10.32 -11.28 5.20
CA PRO A 131 -11.03 -11.74 3.99
C PRO A 131 -12.11 -10.76 3.50
N GLY A 132 -12.24 -10.59 2.17
CA GLY A 132 -13.12 -9.57 1.54
C GLY A 132 -12.41 -8.34 0.94
N THR A 133 -13.15 -7.26 0.68
CA THR A 133 -12.62 -5.95 0.25
C THR A 133 -12.84 -4.86 1.31
N TYR A 134 -13.95 -4.91 2.05
CA TYR A 134 -14.24 -4.07 3.21
C TYR A 134 -14.53 -4.90 4.49
N GLY A 135 -14.36 -4.31 5.67
CA GLY A 135 -14.73 -4.94 6.95
C GLY A 135 -13.83 -6.09 7.43
N ASN A 136 -14.39 -6.96 8.28
CA ASN A 136 -13.80 -8.20 8.79
C ASN A 136 -12.46 -8.07 9.53
N LYS A 137 -12.10 -6.87 9.99
CA LYS A 137 -10.86 -6.61 10.72
C LYS A 137 -10.73 -7.43 12.01
N GLN A 138 -11.85 -7.89 12.58
CA GLN A 138 -11.90 -8.75 13.77
C GLN A 138 -11.19 -10.10 13.56
N SER A 139 -11.02 -10.57 12.32
CA SER A 139 -10.28 -11.81 12.04
C SER A 139 -8.78 -11.66 12.32
N CYS A 140 -8.26 -10.44 12.19
CA CYS A 140 -6.86 -10.10 12.41
C CYS A 140 -6.76 -8.97 13.46
N PRO A 141 -6.73 -9.28 14.78
CA PRO A 141 -6.71 -8.28 15.85
C PRO A 141 -5.60 -7.23 15.65
N CYS A 142 -4.37 -7.67 15.36
CA CYS A 142 -3.26 -6.76 15.06
C CYS A 142 -3.57 -5.77 13.92
N TYR A 143 -4.22 -6.23 12.84
CA TYR A 143 -4.58 -5.37 11.71
C TYR A 143 -5.64 -4.33 12.11
N ASN A 144 -6.54 -4.69 13.02
CA ASN A 144 -7.59 -3.81 13.55
C ASN A 144 -7.06 -2.79 14.56
N ASP A 145 -6.10 -3.20 15.40
CA ASP A 145 -5.57 -2.38 16.50
C ASP A 145 -4.58 -1.31 16.03
N TRP A 146 -4.09 -1.43 14.80
CA TRP A 146 -3.27 -0.41 14.16
C TRP A 146 -4.08 0.87 13.90
N LYS A 147 -3.90 1.84 14.79
CA LYS A 147 -4.57 3.14 14.74
C LYS A 147 -3.58 4.27 14.48
N THR A 148 -4.09 5.33 13.85
CA THR A 148 -3.37 6.60 13.75
C THR A 148 -3.38 7.33 15.10
N LYS A 149 -2.52 8.35 15.28
CA LYS A 149 -2.52 9.20 16.48
C LYS A 149 -3.87 9.89 16.75
N ARG A 150 -4.72 10.03 15.72
CA ARG A 150 -6.07 10.60 15.79
C ARG A 150 -7.15 9.55 16.11
N GLY A 151 -6.76 8.31 16.39
CA GLY A 151 -7.67 7.20 16.73
C GLY A 151 -8.33 6.48 15.54
N GLY A 152 -8.18 7.00 14.31
CA GLY A 152 -8.74 6.36 13.12
C GLY A 152 -7.97 5.12 12.66
N PRO A 153 -8.61 4.18 11.93
CA PRO A 153 -7.98 2.96 11.44
C PRO A 153 -6.84 3.29 10.47
N LYS A 154 -5.64 2.74 10.73
CA LYS A 154 -4.47 2.94 9.88
C LYS A 154 -4.44 1.97 8.70
N CYS A 155 -5.05 0.79 8.86
CA CYS A 155 -5.07 -0.27 7.88
C CYS A 155 -6.41 -0.31 7.12
N PRO A 156 -6.40 -0.48 5.78
CA PRO A 156 -7.59 -0.39 4.93
C PRO A 156 -8.67 -1.42 5.24
#